data_AF-A0A2T6B284-F1
#
_entry.id   AF-A0A2T6B284-F1
#
_cell.length_a   1.000
_cell.length_b   1.000
_cell.length_c   1.000
_cell.angle_alpha   90.00
_cell.angle_beta   90.00
_cell.angle_gamma   90.00
#
_symmetry.space_group_name_H-M   'P 1'
#
loop_
_entity.id
_entity.type
_entity.pdbx_description
1 polymer ?
#
loop_
_entity_poly.entity_id
_entity_poly.type
_entity_poly.pdbx_seq_one_letter_code
_entity_poly.pdbx_strand_id
1 'polypeptide(L)'
;MNLFSDIRAQVLDAIAAMQAEGTLPEGLSTDAITVEPPRDPAHGDMATNAAMVLAKPAGKKPRDIADVLAGKLADDARIASAEVAGPGFLNLRLADVVWQGLPKAVLSAGEAYGRGSLGQGVKVNVEYVSANPTGPLHVGHTRGAVFGDALASLLAYTGYDVTREYYINDGGAQVDVLARSVYLRYLEAHGHEVEFADGTYPGDYLVPVGEALKADVGDAYVDQPESVWLEKVREFATDAMLALIREDLAQLGVEMDVFFSEKSLYGTGRIENAIDTLRDRGLIYKGTLEPPKGKVPEDWEPREQTLFKSTEHGDDVDRPIMKSDGAWTYFAPDIAYHWDKIDRGFDQLIDVFGADHGGYVKRMKAAVSALSEGRVPLDVKLCQLVKLYKNGEPFKMSKRAGTFITLRDVVDEVGPDVTRFVMLTRKNDAPLDFDFAKAVEQSKENPVFYVQYAYARVFSVLRKAEAAGIAVDDATLAGADLSDMTHETELSVARKLAEWPRLVEIAARTHEPHRVAFFLYDLASDLHSLYNRGNDEPQLRFLQEDDPATSQAKIALARAVAVVISAGLGILGVKPVEEMR
;
A
#
# COMPACT_ATOMS: atom_id res chain seq x y z
N MET A 1 -17.02 9.91 11.62
CA MET A 1 -16.78 9.88 13.08
C MET A 1 -15.49 9.10 13.31
N ASN A 2 -14.52 9.68 14.03
CA ASN A 2 -13.33 8.98 14.48
C ASN A 2 -13.32 9.13 16.00
N LEU A 3 -13.84 8.13 16.71
CA LEU A 3 -14.12 8.25 18.14
C LEU A 3 -12.87 8.61 18.97
N PHE A 4 -11.71 8.07 18.61
CA PHE A 4 -10.44 8.42 19.27
C PHE A 4 -10.04 9.88 19.04
N SER A 5 -10.24 10.38 17.82
CA SER A 5 -9.99 11.79 17.50
C SER A 5 -11.00 12.71 18.17
N ASP A 6 -12.26 12.29 18.30
CA ASP A 6 -13.31 13.05 18.97
C ASP A 6 -13.05 13.17 20.48
N ILE A 7 -12.59 12.08 21.12
CA ILE A 7 -12.17 12.10 22.53
C ILE A 7 -10.86 12.86 22.70
N ARG A 8 -9.92 12.76 21.74
CA ARG A 8 -8.71 13.60 21.75
C ARG A 8 -9.06 15.09 21.68
N ALA A 9 -10.01 15.49 20.85
CA ALA A 9 -10.47 16.87 20.79
C ALA A 9 -11.03 17.32 22.16
N GLN A 10 -11.84 16.49 22.82
CA GLN A 10 -12.33 16.78 24.17
C GLN A 10 -11.20 16.92 25.20
N VAL A 11 -10.14 16.09 25.11
CA VAL A 11 -8.94 16.24 25.96
C VAL A 11 -8.27 17.59 25.72
N LEU A 12 -8.14 18.02 24.46
CA LEU A 12 -7.57 19.32 24.12
C LEU A 12 -8.43 20.49 24.60
N ASP A 13 -9.76 20.40 24.48
CA ASP A 13 -10.69 21.41 24.96
C ASP A 13 -10.64 21.53 26.50
N ALA A 14 -10.56 20.40 27.21
CA ALA A 14 -10.37 20.39 28.66
C ALA A 14 -9.04 21.03 29.08
N ILE A 15 -7.96 20.80 28.33
CA ILE A 15 -6.66 21.45 28.54
C ILE A 15 -6.77 22.97 28.29
N ALA A 16 -7.42 23.39 27.21
CA ALA A 16 -7.64 24.81 26.92
C ALA A 16 -8.44 25.50 28.03
N ALA A 17 -9.46 24.84 28.58
CA ALA A 17 -10.18 25.33 29.75
C ALA A 17 -9.28 25.46 30.99
N MET A 18 -8.41 24.46 31.25
CA MET A 18 -7.43 24.55 32.34
C MET A 18 -6.44 25.71 32.16
N GLN A 19 -6.10 26.07 30.91
CA GLN A 19 -5.27 27.24 30.61
C GLN A 19 -6.02 28.55 30.90
N ALA A 20 -7.26 28.66 30.43
CA ALA A 20 -8.12 29.84 30.67
C ALA A 20 -8.41 30.07 32.16
N GLU A 21 -8.49 29.00 32.96
CA GLU A 21 -8.68 29.05 34.41
C GLU A 21 -7.38 29.33 35.19
N GLY A 22 -6.23 29.43 34.51
CA GLY A 22 -4.92 29.60 35.13
C GLY A 22 -4.36 28.36 35.84
N THR A 23 -5.00 27.21 35.66
CA THR A 23 -4.53 25.92 36.20
C THR A 23 -3.33 25.38 35.42
N LEU A 24 -3.23 25.69 34.12
CA LEU A 24 -2.05 25.45 33.28
C LEU A 24 -1.57 26.77 32.65
N PRO A 25 -0.26 26.92 32.38
CA PRO A 25 0.24 28.03 31.55
C PRO A 25 -0.36 28.00 30.14
N GLU A 26 -0.57 29.17 29.55
CA GLU A 26 -0.91 29.31 28.13
C GLU A 26 0.27 28.91 27.22
N GLY A 27 -0.03 28.58 25.96
CA GLY A 27 1.00 28.34 24.93
C GLY A 27 1.76 27.01 25.04
N LEU A 28 1.29 26.06 25.85
CA LEU A 28 1.85 24.71 25.90
C LEU A 28 1.59 23.96 24.58
N SER A 29 2.61 23.29 24.04
CA SER A 29 2.42 22.39 22.89
C SER A 29 1.63 21.15 23.32
N THR A 30 0.64 20.79 22.51
CA THR A 30 -0.23 19.63 22.69
C THR A 30 -0.02 18.56 21.60
N ASP A 31 1.00 18.73 20.75
CA ASP A 31 1.22 17.88 19.56
C ASP A 31 1.49 16.42 19.93
N ALA A 32 2.22 16.20 21.03
CA ALA A 32 2.56 14.87 21.52
C ALA A 32 1.45 14.19 22.35
N ILE A 33 0.29 14.85 22.52
CA ILE A 33 -0.85 14.28 23.24
C ILE A 33 -1.57 13.26 22.37
N THR A 34 -1.73 12.06 22.92
CA THR A 34 -2.41 10.94 22.27
C THR A 34 -3.62 10.48 23.08
N VAL A 35 -4.59 9.89 22.38
CA VAL A 35 -5.68 9.09 22.94
C VAL A 35 -5.69 7.78 22.16
N GLU A 36 -5.43 6.68 22.85
CA GLU A 36 -5.18 5.37 22.23
C GLU A 36 -5.80 4.25 23.05
N PRO A 37 -6.06 3.06 22.49
CA PRO A 37 -6.43 1.89 23.29
C PRO A 37 -5.36 1.61 24.36
N PRO A 38 -5.74 1.32 25.62
CA PRO A 38 -4.76 0.93 26.62
C PRO A 38 -4.14 -0.43 26.28
N ARG A 39 -2.91 -0.65 26.75
CA ARG A 39 -2.23 -1.95 26.60
C ARG A 39 -2.95 -3.09 27.30
N ASP A 40 -3.57 -2.80 28.43
CA ASP A 40 -4.37 -3.73 29.22
C ASP A 40 -5.83 -3.28 29.11
N PRO A 41 -6.74 -4.09 28.53
CA PRO A 41 -8.16 -3.78 28.45
C PRO A 41 -8.82 -3.54 29.82
N ALA A 42 -8.23 -4.03 30.92
CA ALA A 42 -8.71 -3.74 32.28
C ALA A 42 -8.58 -2.25 32.64
N HIS A 43 -7.75 -1.50 31.92
CA HIS A 43 -7.55 -0.05 32.10
C HIS A 43 -8.58 0.81 31.34
N GLY A 44 -9.70 0.23 30.89
CA GLY A 44 -10.76 0.96 30.21
C GLY A 44 -10.65 0.88 28.69
N ASP A 45 -11.30 1.81 28.00
CA ASP A 45 -11.45 1.78 26.54
C ASP A 45 -10.42 2.68 25.83
N MET A 46 -9.97 3.75 26.49
CA MET A 46 -8.97 4.68 25.97
C MET A 46 -8.02 5.11 27.07
N ALA A 47 -6.80 5.50 26.69
CA ALA A 47 -5.85 6.13 27.59
C ALA A 47 -5.23 7.37 26.94
N THR A 48 -4.96 8.39 27.74
CA THR A 48 -4.22 9.59 27.31
C THR A 48 -2.96 9.85 28.13
N ASN A 49 -1.92 10.28 27.44
CA ASN A 49 -0.63 10.71 28.01
C ASN A 49 -0.58 12.23 28.31
N ALA A 50 -1.68 12.96 28.16
CA ALA A 50 -1.73 14.43 28.21
C ALA A 50 -0.99 15.04 29.42
N ALA A 51 -1.28 14.54 30.62
CA ALA A 51 -0.64 15.03 31.84
C ALA A 51 0.89 14.82 31.85
N MET A 52 1.37 13.71 31.29
CA MET A 52 2.81 13.43 31.16
C MET A 52 3.50 14.41 30.20
N VAL A 53 2.85 14.71 29.07
CA VAL A 53 3.36 15.64 28.05
C VAL A 53 3.48 17.06 28.61
N LEU A 54 2.48 17.50 29.37
CA LEU A 54 2.36 18.88 29.83
C LEU A 54 3.13 19.17 31.13
N ALA A 55 3.45 18.15 31.94
CA ALA A 55 4.03 18.30 33.28
C ALA A 55 5.31 19.15 33.31
N LYS A 56 6.31 18.80 32.51
CA LYS A 56 7.61 19.48 32.51
C LYS A 56 7.50 20.92 31.99
N PRO A 57 6.87 21.20 30.83
CA PRO A 57 6.62 22.57 30.37
C PRO A 57 5.81 23.43 31.35
N ALA A 58 4.84 22.83 32.06
CA ALA A 58 4.00 23.54 33.02
C ALA A 58 4.65 23.73 34.41
N GLY A 59 5.82 23.12 34.67
CA GLY A 59 6.45 23.13 35.98
C GLY A 59 5.62 22.45 37.08
N LYS A 60 4.75 21.50 36.71
CA LYS A 60 3.80 20.81 37.61
C LYS A 60 4.08 19.31 37.65
N LYS A 61 3.60 18.64 38.69
CA LYS A 61 3.64 17.16 38.73
C LYS A 61 2.59 16.62 37.75
N PRO A 62 2.89 15.55 36.99
CA PRO A 62 1.91 15.02 36.03
C PRO A 62 0.61 14.58 36.70
N ARG A 63 0.69 13.98 37.90
CA ARG A 63 -0.49 13.59 38.67
C ARG A 63 -1.41 14.77 39.03
N ASP A 64 -0.86 15.92 39.40
CA ASP A 64 -1.64 17.12 39.72
C ASP A 64 -2.40 17.64 38.49
N ILE A 65 -1.79 17.55 37.29
CA ILE A 65 -2.46 17.86 36.01
C ILE A 65 -3.54 16.82 35.72
N ALA A 66 -3.21 15.55 35.95
CA ALA A 66 -4.08 14.43 35.65
C ALA A 66 -5.37 14.44 36.45
N ASP A 67 -5.29 14.74 37.75
CA ASP A 67 -6.46 14.79 38.65
C ASP A 67 -7.45 15.88 38.22
N VAL A 68 -6.96 17.07 37.83
CA VAL A 68 -7.83 18.15 37.33
C VAL A 68 -8.42 17.80 35.97
N LEU A 69 -7.61 17.25 35.06
CA LEU A 69 -8.06 16.84 33.74
C LEU A 69 -9.13 15.75 33.83
N ALA A 70 -8.96 14.78 34.74
CA ALA A 70 -9.92 13.70 34.96
C ALA A 70 -11.28 14.24 35.40
N GLY A 71 -11.30 15.24 36.29
CA GLY A 71 -12.53 15.90 36.71
C GLY A 71 -13.28 16.54 35.53
N LYS A 72 -12.58 17.28 34.67
CA LYS A 72 -13.19 17.90 33.47
C LYS A 72 -13.67 16.89 32.44
N LEU A 73 -12.95 15.78 32.27
CA LEU A 73 -13.34 14.73 31.35
C LEU A 73 -14.56 13.95 31.85
N ALA A 74 -14.72 13.80 33.16
CA ALA A 74 -15.90 13.16 33.76
C ALA A 74 -17.20 13.98 33.58
N ASP A 75 -17.11 15.27 33.24
CA ASP A 75 -18.27 16.10 32.92
C ASP A 75 -18.83 15.82 31.49
N ASP A 76 -18.08 15.11 30.64
CA ASP A 76 -18.55 14.69 29.32
C ASP A 76 -19.38 13.41 29.43
N ALA A 77 -20.64 13.46 29.00
CA ALA A 77 -21.56 12.32 29.07
C ALA A 77 -21.10 11.07 28.29
N ARG A 78 -20.13 11.21 27.37
CA ARG A 78 -19.53 10.08 26.66
C ARG A 78 -18.53 9.30 27.53
N ILE A 79 -18.00 9.90 28.59
CA ILE A 79 -16.98 9.33 29.47
C ILE A 79 -17.65 8.90 30.77
N ALA A 80 -17.78 7.58 30.98
CA ALA A 80 -18.34 7.01 32.20
C ALA A 80 -17.38 7.15 33.39
N SER A 81 -16.07 7.03 33.17
CA SER A 81 -15.07 7.34 34.18
C SER A 81 -13.74 7.77 33.56
N ALA A 82 -13.02 8.63 34.28
CA ALA A 82 -11.65 9.03 33.97
C ALA A 82 -10.79 8.81 35.23
N GLU A 83 -9.87 7.84 35.16
CA GLU A 83 -9.08 7.39 36.32
C GLU A 83 -7.59 7.66 36.10
N VAL A 84 -6.94 8.24 37.09
CA VAL A 84 -5.51 8.54 37.04
C VAL A 84 -4.69 7.29 37.40
N ALA A 85 -3.85 6.85 36.46
CA ALA A 85 -2.99 5.69 36.60
C ALA A 85 -1.50 6.07 36.67
N GLY A 86 -0.79 5.37 37.56
CA GLY A 86 0.67 5.48 37.71
C GLY A 86 1.15 6.94 37.90
N PRO A 87 2.13 7.41 37.09
CA PRO A 87 2.71 8.74 37.24
C PRO A 87 1.82 9.88 36.73
N GLY A 88 0.73 9.59 36.00
CA GLY A 88 -0.15 10.61 35.39
C GLY A 88 -0.72 10.23 34.02
N PHE A 89 -0.92 8.94 33.73
CA PHE A 89 -1.79 8.53 32.62
C PHE A 89 -3.25 8.68 33.03
N LEU A 90 -4.14 8.98 32.10
CA LEU A 90 -5.58 8.90 32.35
C LEU A 90 -6.15 7.73 31.56
N ASN A 91 -6.79 6.83 32.27
CA ASN A 91 -7.58 5.72 31.76
C ASN A 91 -9.04 6.18 31.66
N LEU A 92 -9.65 6.02 30.50
CA LEU A 92 -11.02 6.46 30.22
C LEU A 92 -11.88 5.23 29.93
N ARG A 93 -13.00 5.11 30.63
CA ARG A 93 -14.08 4.19 30.28
C ARG A 93 -15.20 5.00 29.66
N LEU A 94 -15.65 4.58 28.48
CA LEU A 94 -16.74 5.24 27.78
C LEU A 94 -18.10 4.72 28.25
N ALA A 95 -19.11 5.57 28.13
CA ALA A 95 -20.49 5.19 28.38
C ALA A 95 -21.01 4.24 27.30
N ASP A 96 -21.85 3.27 27.66
CA ASP A 96 -22.36 2.26 26.73
C ASP A 96 -23.06 2.87 25.51
N VAL A 97 -23.76 4.00 25.69
CA VAL A 97 -24.42 4.75 24.62
C VAL A 97 -23.48 5.15 23.47
N VAL A 98 -22.18 5.33 23.76
CA VAL A 98 -21.16 5.61 22.75
C VAL A 98 -20.97 4.41 21.84
N TRP A 99 -20.85 3.21 22.43
CA TRP A 99 -20.71 1.96 21.67
C TRP A 99 -21.99 1.65 20.90
N GLN A 100 -23.15 1.84 21.52
CA GLN A 100 -24.48 1.63 20.93
C GLN A 100 -24.74 2.58 19.74
N GLY A 101 -24.19 3.80 19.78
CA GLY A 101 -24.27 4.75 18.67
C GLY A 101 -23.33 4.46 17.50
N LEU A 102 -22.33 3.58 17.68
CA LEU A 102 -21.30 3.35 16.66
C LEU A 102 -21.83 2.65 15.40
N PRO A 103 -22.64 1.57 15.47
CA PRO A 103 -23.19 0.96 14.26
C PRO A 103 -23.95 1.96 13.39
N LYS A 104 -24.78 2.82 14.02
CA LYS A 104 -25.46 3.91 13.32
C LYS A 104 -24.48 4.84 12.61
N ALA A 105 -23.40 5.25 13.26
CA ALA A 105 -22.40 6.13 12.66
C ALA A 105 -21.69 5.46 11.47
N VAL A 106 -21.39 4.16 11.56
CA VAL A 106 -20.79 3.39 10.46
C VAL A 106 -21.76 3.27 9.29
N LEU A 107 -23.01 2.85 9.54
CA LEU A 107 -24.03 2.68 8.51
C LEU A 107 -24.39 4.00 7.81
N SER A 108 -24.48 5.10 8.56
CA SER A 108 -24.76 6.42 7.99
C SER A 108 -23.62 6.93 7.09
N ALA A 109 -22.38 6.56 7.39
CA ALA A 109 -21.22 6.93 6.60
C ALA A 109 -20.93 5.95 5.44
N GLY A 110 -21.39 4.69 5.55
CA GLY A 110 -21.10 3.63 4.59
C GLY A 110 -19.59 3.45 4.38
N GLU A 111 -19.17 3.28 3.14
CA GLU A 111 -17.75 3.11 2.77
C GLU A 111 -16.87 4.33 3.09
N ALA A 112 -17.47 5.49 3.37
CA ALA A 112 -16.76 6.66 3.82
C ALA A 112 -16.38 6.60 5.31
N TYR A 113 -16.88 5.62 6.08
CA TYR A 113 -16.47 5.44 7.48
C TYR A 113 -14.99 5.07 7.56
N GLY A 114 -14.20 5.92 8.21
CA GLY A 114 -12.74 5.79 8.30
C GLY A 114 -11.98 6.53 7.20
N ARG A 115 -12.66 7.07 6.17
CA ARG A 115 -12.02 8.03 5.26
C ARG A 115 -11.63 9.27 6.04
N GLY A 116 -10.40 9.72 5.82
CA GLY A 116 -9.80 10.83 6.53
C GLY A 116 -9.37 11.96 5.59
N SER A 117 -9.02 13.10 6.18
CA SER A 117 -8.40 14.23 5.50
C SER A 117 -6.93 14.37 5.87
N LEU A 118 -6.28 13.29 6.30
CA LEU A 118 -4.87 13.27 6.71
C LEU A 118 -3.96 13.86 5.62
N GLY A 119 -4.19 13.47 4.37
CA GLY A 119 -3.39 13.93 3.24
C GLY A 119 -3.63 15.39 2.86
N GLN A 120 -4.78 15.99 3.19
CA GLN A 120 -5.12 17.39 2.87
C GLN A 120 -4.86 17.79 1.40
N GLY A 121 -4.95 16.85 0.46
CA GLY A 121 -4.65 17.08 -0.97
C GLY A 121 -3.16 17.15 -1.31
N VAL A 122 -2.26 16.76 -0.40
CA VAL A 122 -0.83 16.56 -0.68
C VAL A 122 -0.69 15.62 -1.88
N LYS A 123 0.06 16.07 -2.88
CA LYS A 123 0.27 15.33 -4.13
C LYS A 123 1.35 14.29 -3.96
N VAL A 124 0.99 13.02 -4.11
CA VAL A 124 1.91 11.89 -3.94
C VAL A 124 2.05 11.12 -5.24
N ASN A 125 3.29 10.99 -5.70
CA ASN A 125 3.63 10.03 -6.75
C ASN A 125 3.96 8.68 -6.11
N VAL A 126 3.26 7.61 -6.51
CA VAL A 126 3.56 6.24 -6.12
C VAL A 126 4.02 5.49 -7.37
N GLU A 127 5.32 5.28 -7.49
CA GLU A 127 5.90 4.49 -8.56
C GLU A 127 6.05 3.03 -8.13
N TYR A 128 5.62 2.10 -8.97
CA TYR A 128 5.76 0.67 -8.70
C TYR A 128 5.73 -0.17 -9.97
N VAL A 129 6.16 -1.43 -9.84
CA VAL A 129 6.41 -2.39 -10.93
C VAL A 129 7.63 -2.03 -11.77
N SER A 130 7.58 -0.94 -12.54
CA SER A 130 8.66 -0.38 -13.38
C SER A 130 9.58 -1.44 -14.01
N ALA A 131 9.01 -2.55 -14.48
CA ALA A 131 9.75 -3.64 -15.07
C ALA A 131 10.15 -3.27 -16.50
N ASN A 132 11.32 -3.75 -16.94
CA ASN A 132 11.77 -3.53 -18.30
C ASN A 132 10.78 -4.16 -19.29
N PRO A 133 10.45 -3.50 -20.42
CA PRO A 133 9.46 -3.97 -21.37
C PRO A 133 10.02 -5.08 -22.26
N THR A 134 10.62 -6.12 -21.66
CA THR A 134 11.32 -7.21 -22.37
C THR A 134 10.60 -8.54 -22.26
N GLY A 135 9.45 -8.60 -21.60
CA GLY A 135 8.67 -9.82 -21.42
C GLY A 135 7.52 -9.67 -20.42
N PRO A 136 6.78 -10.77 -20.16
CA PRO A 136 5.67 -10.78 -19.22
C PRO A 136 6.14 -10.51 -17.78
N LEU A 137 5.21 -10.02 -16.95
CA LEU A 137 5.49 -9.85 -15.53
C LEU A 137 5.64 -11.21 -14.84
N HIS A 138 6.50 -11.29 -13.84
CA HIS A 138 6.72 -12.49 -13.04
C HIS A 138 6.34 -12.29 -11.58
N VAL A 139 6.27 -13.36 -10.79
CA VAL A 139 5.87 -13.33 -9.37
C VAL A 139 6.57 -12.26 -8.53
N GLY A 140 7.85 -11.97 -8.81
CA GLY A 140 8.59 -10.90 -8.14
C GLY A 140 7.95 -9.51 -8.34
N HIS A 141 7.44 -9.24 -9.55
CA HIS A 141 6.71 -8.00 -9.88
C HIS A 141 5.32 -8.00 -9.26
N THR A 142 4.65 -9.16 -9.15
CA THR A 142 3.31 -9.27 -8.57
C THR A 142 3.25 -8.68 -7.17
N ARG A 143 4.23 -8.96 -6.30
CA ARG A 143 4.21 -8.41 -4.94
C ARG A 143 4.36 -6.88 -4.92
N GLY A 144 5.25 -6.34 -5.75
CA GLY A 144 5.41 -4.90 -5.91
C GLY A 144 4.15 -4.23 -6.48
N ALA A 145 3.49 -4.90 -7.45
CA ALA A 145 2.22 -4.47 -8.04
C ALA A 145 1.12 -4.36 -6.99
N VAL A 146 0.89 -5.42 -6.21
CA VAL A 146 -0.13 -5.44 -5.16
C VAL A 146 0.18 -4.42 -4.06
N PHE A 147 1.43 -4.37 -3.59
CA PHE A 147 1.81 -3.46 -2.52
C PHE A 147 1.67 -2.00 -2.93
N GLY A 148 2.19 -1.63 -4.11
CA GLY A 148 2.13 -0.27 -4.63
C GLY A 148 0.70 0.20 -4.84
N ASP A 149 -0.15 -0.63 -5.45
CA ASP A 149 -1.55 -0.28 -5.68
C ASP A 149 -2.37 -0.21 -4.38
N ALA A 150 -2.15 -1.10 -3.42
CA ALA A 150 -2.82 -1.03 -2.12
C ALA A 150 -2.36 0.19 -1.31
N LEU A 151 -1.07 0.57 -1.38
CA LEU A 151 -0.56 1.78 -0.77
C LEU A 151 -1.16 3.03 -1.41
N ALA A 152 -1.21 3.09 -2.74
CA ALA A 152 -1.82 4.19 -3.47
C ALA A 152 -3.30 4.36 -3.11
N SER A 153 -4.04 3.24 -3.03
CA SER A 153 -5.44 3.23 -2.63
C SER A 153 -5.65 3.66 -1.17
N LEU A 154 -4.76 3.23 -0.25
CA LEU A 154 -4.78 3.65 1.16
C LEU A 154 -4.52 5.16 1.33
N LEU A 155 -3.56 5.71 0.58
CA LEU A 155 -3.27 7.14 0.58
C LEU A 155 -4.46 7.94 0.01
N ALA A 156 -5.04 7.50 -1.11
CA ALA A 156 -6.23 8.13 -1.66
C ALA A 156 -7.41 8.10 -0.67
N TYR A 157 -7.61 6.97 0.02
CA TYR A 157 -8.64 6.82 1.05
C TYR A 157 -8.46 7.75 2.26
N THR A 158 -7.23 8.22 2.50
CA THR A 158 -6.87 9.16 3.58
C THR A 158 -6.70 10.61 3.12
N GLY A 159 -7.10 10.92 1.89
CA GLY A 159 -7.21 12.29 1.39
C GLY A 159 -5.95 12.86 0.74
N TYR A 160 -5.02 11.99 0.31
CA TYR A 160 -3.91 12.38 -0.56
C TYR A 160 -4.37 12.43 -2.03
N ASP A 161 -3.74 13.30 -2.83
CA ASP A 161 -3.92 13.34 -4.29
C ASP A 161 -2.85 12.42 -4.93
N VAL A 162 -3.24 11.20 -5.26
CA VAL A 162 -2.30 10.12 -5.61
C VAL A 162 -2.21 9.93 -7.12
N THR A 163 -1.00 9.84 -7.64
CA THR A 163 -0.68 9.39 -9.00
C THR A 163 0.07 8.06 -8.94
N ARG A 164 -0.49 7.03 -9.58
CA ARG A 164 0.16 5.74 -9.82
C ARG A 164 1.00 5.84 -11.09
N GLU A 165 2.29 5.60 -10.98
CA GLU A 165 3.23 5.76 -12.10
C GLU A 165 4.03 4.49 -12.37
N TYR A 166 4.20 4.19 -13.66
CA TYR A 166 5.06 3.13 -14.16
C TYR A 166 6.21 3.75 -14.96
N TYR A 167 7.45 3.50 -14.54
CA TYR A 167 8.63 3.90 -15.32
C TYR A 167 8.99 2.81 -16.35
N ILE A 168 9.06 3.19 -17.62
CA ILE A 168 9.42 2.32 -18.73
C ILE A 168 10.91 2.52 -19.04
N ASN A 169 11.70 1.50 -18.75
CA ASN A 169 13.12 1.46 -19.11
C ASN A 169 13.29 1.05 -20.59
N ASP A 170 12.86 1.91 -21.50
CA ASP A 170 12.93 1.73 -22.95
C ASP A 170 14.15 2.41 -23.60
N GLY A 171 15.01 3.04 -22.80
CA GLY A 171 16.22 3.74 -23.27
C GLY A 171 17.44 2.84 -23.50
N GLY A 172 17.47 1.64 -22.90
CA GLY A 172 18.66 0.79 -22.83
C GLY A 172 18.81 -0.25 -23.96
N ALA A 173 20.01 -0.87 -24.01
CA ALA A 173 20.37 -1.88 -25.01
C ALA A 173 19.55 -3.19 -24.94
N GLN A 174 18.86 -3.46 -23.82
CA GLN A 174 17.98 -4.63 -23.69
C GLN A 174 16.81 -4.60 -24.69
N VAL A 175 16.34 -3.40 -25.05
CA VAL A 175 15.26 -3.25 -26.04
C VAL A 175 15.76 -3.59 -27.45
N ASP A 176 17.02 -3.33 -27.76
CA ASP A 176 17.61 -3.76 -29.04
C ASP A 176 17.72 -5.29 -29.10
N VAL A 177 18.04 -5.94 -27.97
CA VAL A 177 18.06 -7.40 -27.87
C VAL A 177 16.65 -7.98 -28.03
N LEU A 178 15.64 -7.35 -27.45
CA LEU A 178 14.23 -7.69 -27.66
C LEU A 178 13.85 -7.56 -29.14
N ALA A 179 14.21 -6.45 -29.79
CA ALA A 179 13.92 -6.22 -31.20
C ALA A 179 14.52 -7.31 -32.09
N ARG A 180 15.79 -7.68 -31.85
CA ARG A 180 16.45 -8.80 -32.54
C ARG A 180 15.73 -10.13 -32.30
N SER A 181 15.26 -10.37 -31.08
CA SER A 181 14.52 -11.59 -30.72
C SER A 181 13.16 -11.67 -31.42
N VAL A 182 12.44 -10.54 -31.52
CA VAL A 182 11.19 -10.44 -32.30
C VAL A 182 11.45 -10.62 -33.79
N TYR A 183 12.54 -10.06 -34.32
CA TYR A 183 12.94 -10.27 -35.71
C TYR A 183 13.18 -11.75 -36.03
N LEU A 184 13.82 -12.50 -35.12
CA LEU A 184 13.95 -13.96 -35.26
C LEU A 184 12.58 -14.66 -35.30
N ARG A 185 11.64 -14.29 -34.42
CA ARG A 185 10.26 -14.83 -34.46
C ARG A 185 9.50 -14.43 -35.73
N TYR A 186 9.78 -13.26 -36.29
CA TYR A 186 9.24 -12.82 -37.58
C TYR A 186 9.77 -13.68 -38.74
N LEU A 187 11.06 -14.02 -38.75
CA LEU A 187 11.64 -14.93 -39.74
C LEU A 187 11.07 -16.35 -39.59
N GLU A 188 10.90 -16.83 -38.36
CA GLU A 188 10.24 -18.11 -38.06
C GLU A 188 8.80 -18.14 -38.59
N ALA A 189 8.04 -17.04 -38.44
CA ALA A 189 6.70 -16.90 -38.99
C ALA A 189 6.67 -16.94 -40.53
N HIS A 190 7.78 -16.62 -41.20
CA HIS A 190 7.98 -16.80 -42.65
C HIS A 190 8.49 -18.19 -43.04
N GLY A 191 8.65 -19.10 -42.09
CA GLY A 191 9.08 -20.47 -42.32
C GLY A 191 10.60 -20.64 -42.39
N HIS A 192 11.37 -19.64 -41.97
CA HIS A 192 12.82 -19.77 -41.84
C HIS A 192 13.18 -20.52 -40.56
N GLU A 193 14.20 -21.37 -40.63
CA GLU A 193 14.82 -21.94 -39.43
C GLU A 193 15.68 -20.86 -38.76
N VAL A 194 15.45 -20.62 -37.47
CA VAL A 194 16.14 -19.58 -36.69
C VAL A 194 16.78 -20.16 -35.45
N GLU A 195 17.96 -19.65 -35.10
CA GLU A 195 18.65 -19.98 -33.86
C GLU A 195 18.71 -18.75 -32.96
N PHE A 196 18.33 -18.92 -31.70
CA PHE A 196 18.43 -17.89 -30.68
C PHE A 196 19.82 -17.93 -30.05
N ALA A 197 20.62 -16.90 -30.30
CA ALA A 197 21.94 -16.76 -29.70
C ALA A 197 21.85 -16.52 -28.17
N ASP A 198 22.89 -16.89 -27.44
CA ASP A 198 23.00 -16.63 -26.00
C ASP A 198 22.82 -15.13 -25.70
N GLY A 199 21.93 -14.84 -24.75
CA GLY A 199 21.58 -13.46 -24.36
C GLY A 199 20.39 -12.86 -25.10
N THR A 200 19.83 -13.53 -26.12
CA THR A 200 18.52 -13.16 -26.71
C THR A 200 17.35 -13.62 -25.83
N TYR A 201 16.12 -13.23 -26.21
CA TYR A 201 14.89 -13.64 -25.53
C TYR A 201 14.18 -14.73 -26.35
N PRO A 202 14.34 -16.02 -26.04
CA PRO A 202 13.76 -17.11 -26.82
C PRO A 202 12.33 -17.47 -26.41
N GLY A 203 11.69 -16.72 -25.51
CA GLY A 203 10.42 -17.13 -24.93
C GLY A 203 9.26 -17.23 -25.93
N ASP A 204 8.37 -18.20 -25.72
CA ASP A 204 7.20 -18.44 -26.58
C ASP A 204 6.23 -17.24 -26.62
N TYR A 205 6.28 -16.36 -25.61
CA TYR A 205 5.50 -15.11 -25.58
C TYR A 205 5.84 -14.16 -26.74
N LEU A 206 6.98 -14.32 -27.42
CA LEU A 206 7.35 -13.52 -28.60
C LEU A 206 6.85 -14.12 -29.93
N VAL A 207 6.42 -15.39 -29.95
CA VAL A 207 5.86 -16.01 -31.17
C VAL A 207 4.71 -15.18 -31.75
N PRO A 208 3.64 -14.84 -31.00
CA PRO A 208 2.55 -14.02 -31.54
C PRO A 208 3.00 -12.61 -31.95
N VAL A 209 4.08 -12.09 -31.36
CA VAL A 209 4.65 -10.78 -31.72
C VAL A 209 5.34 -10.84 -33.07
N GLY A 210 6.11 -11.90 -33.35
CA GLY A 210 6.72 -12.14 -34.65
C GLY A 210 5.67 -12.33 -35.76
N GLU A 211 4.59 -13.07 -35.47
CA GLU A 211 3.46 -13.23 -36.37
C GLU A 211 2.74 -11.90 -36.64
N ALA A 212 2.53 -11.08 -35.61
CA ALA A 212 1.94 -9.75 -35.75
C ALA A 212 2.83 -8.81 -36.58
N LEU A 213 4.16 -8.85 -36.38
CA LEU A 213 5.09 -8.08 -37.19
C LEU A 213 5.02 -8.52 -38.67
N LYS A 214 4.94 -9.83 -38.94
CA LYS A 214 4.75 -10.35 -40.31
C LYS A 214 3.44 -9.85 -40.93
N ALA A 215 2.36 -9.81 -40.15
CA ALA A 215 1.09 -9.29 -40.63
C ALA A 215 1.15 -7.79 -40.96
N ASP A 216 1.93 -7.01 -40.20
CA ASP A 216 2.07 -5.56 -40.38
C ASP A 216 2.96 -5.20 -41.59
N VAL A 217 4.15 -5.82 -41.71
CA VAL A 217 5.16 -5.44 -42.71
C VAL A 217 5.34 -6.42 -43.87
N GLY A 218 4.62 -7.55 -43.87
CA GLY A 218 4.77 -8.58 -44.90
C GLY A 218 6.16 -9.21 -44.87
N ASP A 219 6.83 -9.28 -46.02
CA ASP A 219 8.20 -9.78 -46.19
C ASP A 219 9.27 -8.66 -46.26
N ALA A 220 8.88 -7.40 -45.99
CA ALA A 220 9.73 -6.23 -46.22
C ALA A 220 11.08 -6.24 -45.48
N TYR A 221 11.19 -6.98 -44.37
CA TYR A 221 12.43 -7.12 -43.61
C TYR A 221 13.18 -8.43 -43.85
N VAL A 222 12.63 -9.37 -44.64
CA VAL A 222 13.33 -10.63 -44.95
C VAL A 222 14.60 -10.30 -45.74
N ASP A 223 15.71 -10.94 -45.35
CA ASP A 223 17.05 -10.76 -45.92
C ASP A 223 17.57 -9.30 -45.92
N GLN A 224 16.96 -8.41 -45.14
CA GLN A 224 17.40 -7.02 -44.99
C GLN A 224 18.42 -6.88 -43.86
N PRO A 225 19.39 -5.93 -43.99
CA PRO A 225 20.35 -5.67 -42.94
C PRO A 225 19.69 -5.03 -41.70
N GLU A 226 20.29 -5.24 -40.53
CA GLU A 226 19.78 -4.76 -39.23
C GLU A 226 19.41 -3.27 -39.21
N SER A 227 20.18 -2.44 -39.92
CA SER A 227 19.92 -1.00 -40.02
C SER A 227 18.58 -0.62 -40.68
N VAL A 228 17.94 -1.54 -41.41
CA VAL A 228 16.64 -1.29 -42.08
C VAL A 228 15.47 -1.49 -41.13
N TRP A 229 15.58 -2.43 -40.19
CA TRP A 229 14.45 -2.87 -39.38
C TRP A 229 14.61 -2.60 -37.89
N LEU A 230 15.82 -2.47 -37.35
CA LEU A 230 16.06 -2.44 -35.91
C LEU A 230 15.22 -1.39 -35.17
N GLU A 231 15.24 -0.14 -35.61
CA GLU A 231 14.52 0.96 -34.94
C GLU A 231 13.01 0.73 -34.95
N LYS A 232 12.45 0.33 -36.10
CA LYS A 232 11.00 0.08 -36.24
C LYS A 232 10.56 -1.15 -35.46
N VAL A 233 11.34 -2.23 -35.51
CA VAL A 233 11.06 -3.46 -34.76
C VAL A 233 11.24 -3.23 -33.27
N ARG A 234 12.16 -2.34 -32.85
CA ARG A 234 12.32 -1.93 -31.45
C ARG A 234 11.07 -1.23 -30.93
N GLU A 235 10.54 -0.26 -31.67
CA GLU A 235 9.29 0.42 -31.30
C GLU A 235 8.12 -0.56 -31.25
N PHE A 236 7.93 -1.37 -32.31
CA PHE A 236 6.90 -2.39 -32.37
C PHE A 236 6.97 -3.40 -31.21
N ALA A 237 8.16 -3.91 -30.92
CA ALA A 237 8.37 -4.89 -29.85
C ALA A 237 8.13 -4.29 -28.46
N THR A 238 8.56 -3.04 -28.24
CA THR A 238 8.35 -2.33 -26.98
C THR A 238 6.85 -2.11 -26.74
N ASP A 239 6.13 -1.65 -27.75
CA ASP A 239 4.68 -1.43 -27.66
C ASP A 239 3.94 -2.74 -27.40
N ALA A 240 4.33 -3.83 -28.06
CA ALA A 240 3.75 -5.15 -27.82
C ALA A 240 4.02 -5.66 -26.39
N MET A 241 5.22 -5.48 -25.85
CA MET A 241 5.54 -5.87 -24.47
C MET A 241 4.84 -4.99 -23.43
N LEU A 242 4.70 -3.69 -23.70
CA LEU A 242 3.93 -2.78 -22.84
C LEU A 242 2.44 -3.13 -22.85
N ALA A 243 1.88 -3.53 -23.99
CA ALA A 243 0.51 -4.03 -24.07
C ALA A 243 0.33 -5.30 -23.20
N LEU A 244 1.26 -6.25 -23.31
CA LEU A 244 1.25 -7.47 -22.48
C LEU A 244 1.35 -7.14 -20.98
N ILE A 245 2.23 -6.23 -20.58
CA ILE A 245 2.37 -5.77 -19.19
C ILE A 245 1.07 -5.13 -18.69
N ARG A 246 0.44 -4.27 -19.50
CA ARG A 246 -0.84 -3.63 -19.15
C ARG A 246 -1.95 -4.67 -18.95
N GLU A 247 -2.02 -5.67 -19.81
CA GLU A 247 -2.97 -6.78 -19.65
C GLU A 247 -2.71 -7.59 -18.39
N ASP A 248 -1.45 -7.91 -18.08
CA ASP A 248 -1.07 -8.60 -16.84
C ASP A 248 -1.48 -7.81 -15.58
N LEU A 249 -1.25 -6.49 -15.58
CA LEU A 249 -1.68 -5.62 -14.48
C LEU A 249 -3.20 -5.53 -14.38
N ALA A 250 -3.91 -5.42 -15.50
CA ALA A 250 -5.37 -5.36 -15.54
C ALA A 250 -6.01 -6.65 -14.99
N GLN A 251 -5.42 -7.82 -15.23
CA GLN A 251 -5.89 -9.08 -14.63
C GLN A 251 -5.79 -9.08 -13.10
N LEU A 252 -4.82 -8.36 -12.54
CA LEU A 252 -4.68 -8.15 -11.10
C LEU A 252 -5.53 -6.98 -10.59
N GLY A 253 -6.31 -6.32 -11.45
CA GLY A 253 -7.08 -5.12 -11.11
C GLY A 253 -6.20 -3.91 -10.79
N VAL A 254 -4.99 -3.85 -11.37
CA VAL A 254 -4.06 -2.73 -11.21
C VAL A 254 -4.12 -1.85 -12.46
N GLU A 255 -4.37 -0.56 -12.26
CA GLU A 255 -4.35 0.47 -13.29
C GLU A 255 -3.33 1.54 -12.92
N MET A 256 -2.57 2.03 -13.91
CA MET A 256 -1.58 3.09 -13.73
C MET A 256 -2.10 4.37 -14.37
N ASP A 257 -1.91 5.51 -13.71
CA ASP A 257 -2.32 6.82 -14.21
C ASP A 257 -1.32 7.34 -15.27
N VAL A 258 -0.03 7.06 -15.06
CA VAL A 258 1.07 7.53 -15.92
C VAL A 258 2.00 6.38 -16.27
N PHE A 259 2.39 6.31 -17.53
CA PHE A 259 3.51 5.51 -18.00
C PHE A 259 4.58 6.47 -18.52
N PHE A 260 5.72 6.53 -17.84
CA PHE A 260 6.81 7.45 -18.16
C PHE A 260 7.90 6.72 -18.94
N SER A 261 8.21 7.17 -20.15
CA SER A 261 9.25 6.57 -21.01
C SER A 261 10.62 7.18 -20.71
N GLU A 262 11.62 6.35 -20.43
CA GLU A 262 13.01 6.80 -20.33
C GLU A 262 13.50 7.44 -21.64
N LYS A 263 13.13 6.86 -22.79
CA LYS A 263 13.44 7.40 -24.13
C LYS A 263 13.04 8.87 -24.26
N SER A 264 11.96 9.28 -23.59
CA SER A 264 11.48 10.67 -23.59
C SER A 264 12.44 11.67 -22.91
N LEU A 265 13.42 11.21 -22.14
CA LEU A 265 14.44 12.07 -21.52
C LEU A 265 15.59 12.39 -22.48
N TYR A 266 15.96 11.45 -23.34
CA TYR A 266 17.11 11.60 -24.23
C TYR A 266 16.81 12.59 -25.37
N GLY A 267 17.79 13.45 -25.68
CA GLY A 267 17.67 14.44 -26.77
C GLY A 267 16.77 15.64 -26.47
N THR A 268 16.20 15.74 -25.25
CA THR A 268 15.31 16.85 -24.86
C THR A 268 15.99 17.95 -24.03
N GLY A 269 17.23 17.73 -23.60
CA GLY A 269 17.91 18.63 -22.66
C GLY A 269 17.51 18.42 -21.19
N ARG A 270 16.56 17.52 -20.88
CA ARG A 270 16.10 17.32 -19.49
C ARG A 270 17.18 16.74 -18.58
N ILE A 271 18.00 15.82 -19.09
CA ILE A 271 19.12 15.25 -18.33
C ILE A 271 20.14 16.34 -18.04
N GLU A 272 20.48 17.12 -19.06
CA GLU A 272 21.40 18.25 -18.97
C GLU A 272 20.90 19.27 -17.94
N ASN A 273 19.63 19.68 -18.02
CA ASN A 273 19.04 20.66 -17.11
C ASN A 273 19.04 20.20 -15.64
N ALA A 274 18.74 18.92 -15.38
CA ALA A 274 18.76 18.38 -14.02
C ALA A 274 20.20 18.37 -13.45
N ILE A 275 21.19 18.01 -14.27
CA ILE A 275 22.59 18.00 -13.87
C ILE A 275 23.15 19.42 -13.72
N ASP A 276 22.76 20.33 -14.60
CA ASP A 276 23.13 21.75 -14.55
C ASP A 276 22.58 22.40 -13.28
N THR A 277 21.35 22.06 -12.88
CA THR A 277 20.79 22.49 -11.60
C THR A 277 21.66 22.04 -10.41
N LEU A 278 22.13 20.79 -10.40
CA LEU A 278 23.07 20.31 -9.37
C LEU A 278 24.42 21.03 -9.47
N ARG A 279 24.88 21.35 -10.68
CA ARG A 279 26.16 22.05 -10.91
C ARG A 279 26.12 23.49 -10.40
N ASP A 280 25.04 24.21 -10.66
CA ASP A 280 24.83 25.58 -10.21
C ASP A 280 24.79 25.68 -8.69
N ARG A 281 24.42 24.58 -8.02
CA ARG A 281 24.47 24.41 -6.56
C ARG A 281 25.84 23.98 -6.03
N GLY A 282 26.83 23.81 -6.89
CA GLY A 282 28.17 23.36 -6.50
C GLY A 282 28.25 21.89 -6.09
N LEU A 283 27.25 21.08 -6.45
CA LEU A 283 27.15 19.66 -6.11
C LEU A 283 27.76 18.74 -7.17
N ILE A 284 28.16 19.28 -8.33
CA ILE A 284 28.91 18.54 -9.35
C ILE A 284 30.36 19.00 -9.35
N TYR A 285 31.30 18.06 -9.29
CA TYR A 285 32.73 18.34 -9.29
C TYR A 285 33.53 17.27 -10.03
N LYS A 286 34.81 17.53 -10.29
CA LYS A 286 35.76 16.52 -10.77
C LYS A 286 36.58 15.96 -9.62
N GLY A 287 36.63 14.65 -9.50
CA GLY A 287 37.38 13.98 -8.44
C GLY A 287 37.62 12.51 -8.71
N THR A 288 38.40 11.87 -7.85
CA THR A 288 38.74 10.44 -7.94
C THR A 288 38.10 9.72 -6.77
N LEU A 289 37.36 8.64 -7.05
CA LEU A 289 36.75 7.79 -6.02
C LEU A 289 37.78 6.83 -5.44
N GLU A 290 37.60 6.49 -4.16
CA GLU A 290 38.31 5.38 -3.54
C GLU A 290 37.93 4.04 -4.19
N PRO A 291 38.82 3.03 -4.13
CA PRO A 291 38.50 1.70 -4.63
C PRO A 291 37.25 1.14 -3.94
N PRO A 292 36.43 0.33 -4.63
CA PRO A 292 35.25 -0.28 -4.03
C PRO A 292 35.60 -1.05 -2.75
N LYS A 293 34.78 -0.91 -1.72
CA LYS A 293 34.92 -1.74 -0.50
C LYS A 293 34.67 -3.21 -0.86
N GLY A 294 35.70 -4.05 -0.80
CA GLY A 294 35.62 -5.48 -1.12
C GLY A 294 36.64 -5.93 -2.15
N LYS A 295 36.26 -6.83 -3.07
CA LYS A 295 37.14 -7.27 -4.15
C LYS A 295 37.29 -6.14 -5.17
N VAL A 296 38.45 -5.51 -5.17
CA VAL A 296 38.84 -4.55 -6.19
C VAL A 296 38.91 -5.29 -7.54
N PRO A 297 38.17 -4.85 -8.57
CA PRO A 297 38.30 -5.40 -9.91
C PRO A 297 39.77 -5.35 -10.37
N GLU A 298 40.24 -6.37 -11.08
CA GLU A 298 41.64 -6.44 -11.55
C GLU A 298 42.00 -5.27 -12.48
N ASP A 299 40.99 -4.63 -13.08
CA ASP A 299 41.04 -3.47 -13.97
C ASP A 299 40.73 -2.13 -13.27
N TRP A 300 40.69 -2.09 -11.93
CA TRP A 300 40.46 -0.82 -11.23
C TRP A 300 41.70 0.06 -11.25
N GLU A 301 41.56 1.27 -11.81
CA GLU A 301 42.57 2.33 -11.75
C GLU A 301 41.94 3.63 -11.23
N PRO A 302 42.67 4.40 -10.39
CA PRO A 302 42.22 5.71 -9.96
C PRO A 302 42.14 6.65 -11.15
N ARG A 303 40.92 7.10 -11.47
CA ARG A 303 40.64 8.02 -12.57
C ARG A 303 39.78 9.18 -12.09
N GLU A 304 40.12 10.38 -12.58
CA GLU A 304 39.31 11.57 -12.39
C GLU A 304 37.97 11.40 -13.14
N GLN A 305 36.86 11.65 -12.43
CA GLN A 305 35.50 11.46 -12.90
C GLN A 305 34.65 12.68 -12.55
N THR A 306 33.59 12.91 -13.32
CA THR A 306 32.56 13.89 -12.96
C THR A 306 31.62 13.24 -11.94
N LEU A 307 31.63 13.78 -10.72
CA LEU A 307 30.96 13.22 -9.55
C LEU A 307 29.87 14.17 -9.04
N PHE A 308 28.76 13.58 -8.62
CA PHE A 308 27.75 14.22 -7.79
C PHE A 308 28.09 14.01 -6.31
N LYS A 309 28.15 15.10 -5.54
CA LYS A 309 28.36 15.15 -4.08
C LYS A 309 27.17 14.61 -3.30
N SER A 310 26.76 13.37 -3.56
CA SER A 310 25.62 12.73 -2.92
C SER A 310 25.85 12.49 -1.42
N THR A 311 27.09 12.45 -0.96
CA THR A 311 27.42 12.31 0.47
C THR A 311 26.96 13.50 1.31
N GLU A 312 26.92 14.71 0.75
CA GLU A 312 26.35 15.90 1.42
C GLU A 312 24.83 15.75 1.66
N HIS A 313 24.18 14.80 0.99
CA HIS A 313 22.76 14.49 1.10
C HIS A 313 22.48 13.09 1.69
N GLY A 314 23.47 12.47 2.35
CA GLY A 314 23.29 11.24 3.13
C GLY A 314 23.56 9.93 2.38
N ASP A 315 24.15 9.98 1.19
CA ASP A 315 24.68 8.79 0.51
C ASP A 315 26.02 8.34 1.13
N ASP A 316 26.43 7.10 0.84
CA ASP A 316 27.66 6.52 1.39
C ASP A 316 28.92 6.95 0.63
N VAL A 317 28.81 7.19 -0.68
CA VAL A 317 29.91 7.58 -1.58
C VAL A 317 29.33 8.43 -2.71
N ASP A 318 30.08 9.46 -3.10
CA ASP A 318 29.74 10.31 -4.25
C ASP A 318 29.61 9.50 -5.54
N ARG A 319 28.67 9.89 -6.39
CA ARG A 319 28.24 9.07 -7.53
C ARG A 319 28.76 9.60 -8.86
N PRO A 320 29.35 8.73 -9.71
CA PRO A 320 29.70 9.13 -11.06
C PRO A 320 28.45 9.35 -11.89
N ILE A 321 28.36 10.52 -12.52
CA ILE A 321 27.24 10.88 -13.40
C ILE A 321 27.61 10.84 -14.88
N MET A 322 28.90 10.81 -15.21
CA MET A 322 29.42 10.75 -16.58
C MET A 322 30.48 9.65 -16.72
N LYS A 323 30.44 8.93 -17.84
CA LYS A 323 31.43 7.93 -18.25
C LYS A 323 32.67 8.60 -18.84
N SER A 324 33.74 7.82 -19.02
CA SER A 324 35.01 8.30 -19.57
C SER A 324 34.94 8.72 -21.05
N ASP A 325 33.97 8.20 -21.80
CA ASP A 325 33.68 8.57 -23.20
C ASP A 325 32.82 9.85 -23.32
N GLY A 326 32.46 10.48 -22.20
CA GLY A 326 31.62 11.67 -22.14
C GLY A 326 30.12 11.37 -22.12
N ALA A 327 29.70 10.11 -22.28
CA ALA A 327 28.30 9.74 -22.18
C ALA A 327 27.80 9.72 -20.73
N TRP A 328 26.50 9.87 -20.53
CA TRP A 328 25.87 9.80 -19.22
C TRP A 328 25.94 8.38 -18.62
N THR A 329 26.04 8.29 -17.28
CA THR A 329 25.83 7.01 -16.57
C THR A 329 24.33 6.71 -16.47
N TYR A 330 23.95 5.48 -16.13
CA TYR A 330 22.54 5.13 -15.88
C TYR A 330 21.90 5.92 -14.72
N PHE A 331 22.72 6.54 -13.87
CA PHE A 331 22.20 7.35 -12.78
C PHE A 331 21.75 8.75 -13.23
N ALA A 332 22.27 9.26 -14.34
CA ALA A 332 21.86 10.55 -14.89
C ALA A 332 20.38 10.60 -15.35
N PRO A 333 19.85 9.63 -16.13
CA PRO A 333 18.43 9.59 -16.44
C PRO A 333 17.57 9.40 -15.18
N ASP A 334 18.02 8.63 -14.17
CA ASP A 334 17.30 8.51 -12.88
C ASP A 334 17.17 9.87 -12.18
N ILE A 335 18.25 10.67 -12.14
CA ILE A 335 18.26 12.04 -11.60
C ILE A 335 17.26 12.91 -12.38
N ALA A 336 17.30 12.85 -13.71
CA ALA A 336 16.44 13.64 -14.58
C ALA A 336 14.95 13.27 -14.44
N TYR A 337 14.66 11.99 -14.28
CA TYR A 337 13.33 11.48 -14.07
C TYR A 337 12.75 11.94 -12.72
N HIS A 338 13.55 11.89 -11.65
CA HIS A 338 13.11 12.39 -10.36
C HIS A 338 12.99 13.92 -10.34
N TRP A 339 13.83 14.63 -11.11
CA TRP A 339 13.66 16.06 -11.36
C TRP A 339 12.32 16.36 -12.04
N ASP A 340 11.94 15.58 -13.05
CA ASP A 340 10.64 15.71 -13.71
C ASP A 340 9.47 15.53 -12.73
N LYS A 341 9.51 14.53 -11.83
CA LYS A 341 8.49 14.36 -10.80
C LYS A 341 8.39 15.61 -9.89
N ILE A 342 9.52 16.17 -9.48
CA ILE A 342 9.56 17.38 -8.64
C ILE A 342 8.98 18.58 -9.42
N ASP A 343 9.34 18.74 -10.69
CA ASP A 343 8.88 19.83 -11.56
C ASP A 343 7.37 19.72 -11.89
N ARG A 344 6.83 18.50 -11.97
CA ARG A 344 5.38 18.24 -12.04
C ARG A 344 4.64 18.63 -10.75
N GLY A 345 5.35 18.99 -9.69
CA GLY A 345 4.79 19.56 -8.47
C GLY A 345 4.27 18.52 -7.47
N PHE A 346 4.85 17.32 -7.46
CA PHE A 346 4.59 16.36 -6.38
C PHE A 346 5.21 16.82 -5.07
N ASP A 347 4.44 16.74 -3.99
CA ASP A 347 4.87 17.09 -2.64
C ASP A 347 5.62 15.94 -1.97
N GLN A 348 5.38 14.70 -2.40
CA GLN A 348 6.00 13.50 -1.87
C GLN A 348 6.17 12.44 -2.98
N LEU A 349 7.29 11.75 -2.95
CA LEU A 349 7.59 10.63 -3.86
C LEU A 349 7.68 9.33 -3.06
N ILE A 350 7.07 8.27 -3.60
CA ILE A 350 7.16 6.92 -3.08
C ILE A 350 7.55 5.98 -4.21
N ASP A 351 8.68 5.30 -4.07
CA ASP A 351 9.11 4.27 -5.03
C ASP A 351 9.02 2.87 -4.40
N VAL A 352 8.44 1.92 -5.11
CA VAL A 352 8.35 0.51 -4.69
C VAL A 352 9.32 -0.32 -5.51
N PHE A 353 10.41 -0.76 -4.88
CA PHE A 353 11.48 -1.52 -5.52
C PHE A 353 11.54 -2.96 -5.03
N GLY A 354 12.15 -3.83 -5.84
CA GLY A 354 12.57 -5.16 -5.41
C GLY A 354 13.72 -5.08 -4.38
N ALA A 355 13.83 -6.08 -3.51
CA ALA A 355 14.88 -6.14 -2.48
C ALA A 355 16.31 -6.13 -3.03
N ASP A 356 16.50 -6.56 -4.28
CA ASP A 356 17.76 -6.51 -5.03
C ASP A 356 18.25 -5.09 -5.32
N HIS A 357 17.36 -4.09 -5.23
CA HIS A 357 17.67 -2.67 -5.44
C HIS A 357 17.96 -1.92 -4.12
N GLY A 358 18.13 -2.61 -2.99
CA GLY A 358 18.39 -1.97 -1.69
C GLY A 358 19.62 -1.06 -1.66
N GLY A 359 20.66 -1.38 -2.45
CA GLY A 359 21.86 -0.54 -2.59
C GLY A 359 21.64 0.78 -3.35
N TYR A 360 20.49 0.92 -4.03
CA TYR A 360 20.11 2.11 -4.80
C TYR A 360 19.33 3.13 -3.97
N VAL A 361 18.81 2.75 -2.79
CA VAL A 361 17.93 3.60 -1.98
C VAL A 361 18.61 4.92 -1.58
N LYS A 362 19.81 4.85 -1.01
CA LYS A 362 20.49 6.05 -0.49
C LYS A 362 20.85 7.05 -1.59
N ARG A 363 21.32 6.57 -2.74
CA ARG A 363 21.68 7.45 -3.87
C ARG A 363 20.47 8.17 -4.44
N MET A 364 19.31 7.50 -4.53
CA MET A 364 18.09 8.12 -5.03
C MET A 364 17.55 9.14 -4.05
N LYS A 365 17.54 8.82 -2.75
CA LYS A 365 17.17 9.80 -1.70
C LYS A 365 18.09 11.01 -1.70
N ALA A 366 19.40 10.81 -1.90
CA ALA A 366 20.36 11.90 -2.01
C ALA A 366 20.10 12.78 -3.25
N ALA A 367 19.81 12.18 -4.40
CA ALA A 367 19.45 12.91 -5.62
C ALA A 367 18.18 13.75 -5.42
N VAL A 368 17.09 13.16 -4.91
CA VAL A 368 15.83 13.89 -4.65
C VAL A 368 16.02 15.00 -3.61
N SER A 369 16.78 14.74 -2.54
CA SER A 369 17.11 15.76 -1.53
C SER A 369 17.88 16.93 -2.14
N ALA A 370 18.90 16.65 -2.95
CA ALA A 370 19.71 17.66 -3.62
C ALA A 370 18.93 18.49 -4.63
N LEU A 371 18.06 17.83 -5.40
CA LEU A 371 17.21 18.46 -6.39
C LEU A 371 16.11 19.31 -5.72
N SER A 372 15.39 18.77 -4.75
CA SER A 372 14.29 19.48 -4.09
C SER A 372 14.74 20.47 -3.01
N GLU A 373 16.03 20.52 -2.67
CA GLU A 373 16.58 21.26 -1.52
C GLU A 373 15.93 20.80 -0.21
N GLY A 374 15.67 19.49 -0.11
CA GLY A 374 15.02 18.86 1.04
C GLY A 374 13.51 19.13 1.16
N ARG A 375 12.87 19.81 0.19
CA ARG A 375 11.43 20.10 0.23
C ARG A 375 10.56 18.87 -0.04
N VAL A 376 11.00 17.98 -0.93
CA VAL A 376 10.22 16.81 -1.36
C VAL A 376 10.86 15.55 -0.79
N PRO A 377 10.22 14.83 0.15
CA PRO A 377 10.71 13.56 0.64
C PRO A 377 10.54 12.46 -0.42
N LEU A 378 11.55 11.60 -0.54
CA LEU A 378 11.46 10.31 -1.23
C LEU A 378 11.44 9.18 -0.19
N ASP A 379 10.36 8.40 -0.19
CA ASP A 379 10.28 7.14 0.54
C ASP A 379 10.43 5.95 -0.42
N VAL A 380 11.34 5.03 -0.11
CA VAL A 380 11.59 3.86 -0.96
C VAL A 380 11.19 2.61 -0.19
N LYS A 381 10.21 1.87 -0.72
CA LYS A 381 9.70 0.63 -0.15
C LYS A 381 10.31 -0.55 -0.87
N LEU A 382 11.01 -1.39 -0.12
CA LEU A 382 11.58 -2.63 -0.64
C LEU A 382 10.61 -3.78 -0.45
N CYS A 383 10.29 -4.49 -1.53
CA CYS A 383 9.52 -5.72 -1.52
C CYS A 383 10.46 -6.93 -1.59
N GLN A 384 10.43 -7.76 -0.55
CA GLN A 384 11.17 -9.03 -0.52
C GLN A 384 10.57 -10.05 -1.48
N LEU A 385 11.42 -11.01 -1.87
CA LEU A 385 11.06 -12.09 -2.77
C LEU A 385 9.90 -12.95 -2.22
N VAL A 386 9.08 -13.42 -3.15
CA VAL A 386 8.03 -14.40 -2.90
C VAL A 386 8.57 -15.79 -3.23
N LYS A 387 8.41 -16.73 -2.31
CA LYS A 387 8.70 -18.15 -2.53
C LYS A 387 7.39 -18.86 -2.82
N LEU A 388 7.36 -19.61 -3.91
CA LEU A 388 6.16 -20.33 -4.35
C LEU A 388 6.20 -21.78 -3.88
N TYR A 389 5.08 -22.25 -3.36
CA TYR A 389 4.87 -23.61 -2.85
C TYR A 389 3.55 -24.17 -3.38
N LYS A 390 3.45 -25.50 -3.46
CA LYS A 390 2.18 -26.19 -3.70
C LYS A 390 2.14 -27.42 -2.80
N ASN A 391 1.18 -27.45 -1.86
CA ASN A 391 1.08 -28.51 -0.84
C ASN A 391 2.35 -28.61 0.03
N GLY A 392 2.94 -27.48 0.42
CA GLY A 392 4.13 -27.40 1.27
C GLY A 392 5.46 -27.67 0.54
N GLU A 393 5.42 -28.13 -0.71
CA GLU A 393 6.62 -28.38 -1.51
C GLU A 393 6.98 -27.18 -2.40
N PRO A 394 8.26 -26.80 -2.54
CA PRO A 394 8.67 -25.71 -3.42
C PRO A 394 8.16 -25.93 -4.84
N PHE A 395 7.34 -25.01 -5.32
CA PHE A 395 6.78 -25.07 -6.66
C PHE A 395 7.77 -24.49 -7.66
N LYS A 396 8.28 -25.34 -8.56
CA LYS A 396 9.25 -24.97 -9.60
C LYS A 396 8.67 -25.29 -11.00
N MET A 397 8.82 -24.31 -11.90
CA MET A 397 8.68 -24.28 -13.36
C MET A 397 7.82 -25.35 -14.09
N SER A 398 6.85 -24.84 -14.87
CA SER A 398 6.23 -25.52 -16.02
C SER A 398 7.01 -25.19 -17.31
N LYS A 399 7.10 -26.16 -18.23
CA LYS A 399 7.93 -26.13 -19.47
C LYS A 399 7.49 -25.12 -20.55
N ARG A 400 6.44 -24.31 -20.35
CA ARG A 400 5.85 -23.44 -21.39
C ARG A 400 6.44 -22.03 -21.50
N ALA A 401 7.14 -21.53 -20.48
CA ALA A 401 7.68 -20.14 -20.46
C ALA A 401 9.21 -20.07 -20.30
N GLY A 402 9.90 -21.21 -20.36
CA GLY A 402 11.35 -21.28 -20.43
C GLY A 402 12.14 -20.96 -19.15
N THR A 403 11.73 -20.07 -18.23
CA THR A 403 12.59 -19.73 -17.06
C THR A 403 11.94 -19.17 -15.78
N PHE A 404 10.68 -18.70 -15.78
CA PHE A 404 10.07 -18.07 -14.58
C PHE A 404 8.55 -18.26 -14.51
N ILE A 405 7.97 -18.13 -13.31
CA ILE A 405 6.51 -18.15 -13.09
C ILE A 405 5.99 -16.73 -13.28
N THR A 406 5.06 -16.58 -14.22
CA THR A 406 4.48 -15.28 -14.58
C THR A 406 3.48 -14.82 -13.52
N LEU A 407 3.17 -13.52 -13.51
CA LEU A 407 2.07 -12.96 -12.74
C LEU A 407 0.76 -13.63 -13.14
N ARG A 408 0.54 -13.78 -14.46
CA ARG A 408 -0.64 -14.42 -15.05
C ARG A 408 -0.83 -15.85 -14.54
N ASP A 409 0.23 -16.65 -14.48
CA ASP A 409 0.17 -18.02 -13.93
C ASP A 409 -0.37 -18.05 -12.48
N VAL A 410 0.00 -17.07 -11.66
CA VAL A 410 -0.48 -17.00 -10.26
C VAL A 410 -1.96 -16.61 -10.22
N VAL A 411 -2.35 -15.60 -11.01
CA VAL A 411 -3.73 -15.14 -11.08
C VAL A 411 -4.66 -16.22 -11.65
N ASP A 412 -4.24 -16.93 -12.69
CA ASP A 412 -5.02 -18.01 -13.29
C ASP A 412 -5.24 -19.18 -12.33
N GLU A 413 -4.27 -19.47 -11.45
CA GLU A 413 -4.34 -20.59 -10.50
C GLU A 413 -5.25 -20.28 -9.29
N VAL A 414 -5.25 -19.05 -8.76
CA VAL A 414 -5.97 -18.74 -7.49
C VAL A 414 -6.94 -17.56 -7.56
N GLY A 415 -6.96 -16.83 -8.67
CA GLY A 415 -7.73 -15.60 -8.83
C GLY A 415 -7.00 -14.34 -8.33
N PRO A 416 -7.42 -13.16 -8.82
CA PRO A 416 -6.77 -11.90 -8.49
C PRO A 416 -6.98 -11.51 -7.02
N ASP A 417 -8.20 -11.64 -6.51
CA ASP A 417 -8.56 -11.30 -5.13
C ASP A 417 -7.71 -12.03 -4.08
N VAL A 418 -7.52 -13.34 -4.27
CA VAL A 418 -6.68 -14.17 -3.39
C VAL A 418 -5.21 -13.75 -3.50
N THR A 419 -4.73 -13.55 -4.72
CA THR A 419 -3.36 -13.10 -4.97
C THR A 419 -3.08 -11.78 -4.25
N ARG A 420 -3.97 -10.80 -4.39
CA ARG A 420 -3.84 -9.48 -3.77
C ARG A 420 -3.84 -9.55 -2.25
N PHE A 421 -4.80 -10.25 -1.67
CA PHE A 421 -4.90 -10.32 -0.21
C PHE A 421 -3.69 -11.05 0.40
N VAL A 422 -3.31 -12.22 -0.14
CA VAL A 422 -2.20 -13.02 0.41
C VAL A 422 -0.87 -12.26 0.37
N MET A 423 -0.60 -11.49 -0.69
CA MET A 423 0.61 -10.66 -0.82
C MET A 423 0.73 -9.58 0.28
N LEU A 424 -0.37 -9.24 0.94
CA LEU A 424 -0.45 -8.24 2.02
C LEU A 424 -0.61 -8.88 3.41
N THR A 425 -0.53 -10.20 3.54
CA THR A 425 -0.54 -10.90 4.85
C THR A 425 0.82 -10.86 5.56
N ARG A 426 1.79 -10.14 5.00
CA ARG A 426 3.13 -9.92 5.58
C ARG A 426 3.59 -8.51 5.23
N LYS A 427 4.50 -7.99 6.05
CA LYS A 427 5.23 -6.75 5.73
C LYS A 427 5.99 -6.89 4.42
N ASN A 428 6.07 -5.82 3.62
CA ASN A 428 6.77 -5.82 2.33
C ASN A 428 8.25 -6.20 2.44
N ASP A 429 8.89 -5.81 3.53
CA ASP A 429 10.31 -6.06 3.81
C ASP A 429 10.60 -7.44 4.42
N ALA A 430 9.57 -8.28 4.60
CA ALA A 430 9.71 -9.66 5.04
C ALA A 430 9.48 -10.64 3.87
N PRO A 431 10.24 -11.75 3.77
CA PRO A 431 9.96 -12.81 2.79
C PRO A 431 8.52 -13.34 2.93
N LEU A 432 7.91 -13.70 1.80
CA LEU A 432 6.56 -14.27 1.76
C LEU A 432 6.60 -15.66 1.15
N ASP A 433 6.04 -16.64 1.85
CA ASP A 433 5.78 -17.97 1.32
C ASP A 433 4.33 -17.99 0.82
N PHE A 434 4.17 -18.24 -0.49
CA PHE A 434 2.88 -18.32 -1.16
C PHE A 434 2.62 -19.77 -1.55
N ASP A 435 1.69 -20.43 -0.85
CA ASP A 435 1.29 -21.80 -1.16
C ASP A 435 -0.04 -21.80 -1.90
N PHE A 436 -0.05 -22.26 -3.15
CA PHE A 436 -1.25 -22.30 -3.99
C PHE A 436 -2.40 -23.09 -3.36
N ALA A 437 -2.11 -24.21 -2.69
CA ALA A 437 -3.14 -25.05 -2.09
C ALA A 437 -3.76 -24.37 -0.86
N LYS A 438 -2.94 -23.71 -0.04
CA LYS A 438 -3.43 -22.95 1.14
C LYS A 438 -4.19 -21.70 0.73
N ALA A 439 -3.77 -21.05 -0.36
CA ALA A 439 -4.39 -19.82 -0.85
C ALA A 439 -5.85 -20.04 -1.30
N VAL A 440 -6.21 -21.24 -1.75
CA VAL A 440 -7.58 -21.60 -2.16
C VAL A 440 -8.33 -22.44 -1.14
N GLU A 441 -7.71 -22.74 0.00
CA GLU A 441 -8.31 -23.57 1.04
C GLU A 441 -9.51 -22.85 1.67
N GLN A 442 -10.66 -23.53 1.76
CA GLN A 442 -11.85 -23.02 2.45
C GLN A 442 -11.77 -23.30 3.95
N SER A 443 -10.76 -22.71 4.61
CA SER A 443 -10.55 -22.88 6.05
C SER A 443 -10.18 -21.58 6.74
N LYS A 444 -10.24 -21.60 8.08
CA LYS A 444 -9.84 -20.46 8.93
C LYS A 444 -8.36 -20.07 8.81
N GLU A 445 -7.53 -20.98 8.30
CA GLU A 445 -6.10 -20.75 8.09
C GLU A 445 -5.83 -19.95 6.81
N ASN A 446 -6.82 -19.88 5.90
CA ASN A 446 -6.78 -18.99 4.75
C ASN A 446 -7.40 -17.63 5.12
N PRO A 447 -6.59 -16.57 5.27
CA PRO A 447 -7.08 -15.28 5.76
C PRO A 447 -8.02 -14.60 4.76
N VAL A 448 -7.88 -14.85 3.45
CA VAL A 448 -8.78 -14.30 2.43
C VAL A 448 -10.16 -14.90 2.58
N PHE A 449 -10.23 -16.24 2.63
CA PHE A 449 -11.47 -16.97 2.83
C PHE A 449 -12.13 -16.54 4.15
N TYR A 450 -11.35 -16.42 5.23
CA TYR A 450 -11.87 -16.07 6.54
C TYR A 450 -12.58 -14.69 6.55
N VAL A 451 -11.94 -13.67 5.96
CA VAL A 451 -12.52 -12.32 5.85
C VAL A 451 -13.73 -12.30 4.91
N GLN A 452 -13.64 -12.95 3.75
CA GLN A 452 -14.75 -13.04 2.81
C GLN A 452 -15.95 -13.79 3.39
N TYR A 453 -15.69 -14.81 4.19
CA TYR A 453 -16.74 -15.61 4.83
C TYR A 453 -17.47 -14.83 5.92
N ALA A 454 -16.76 -13.97 6.67
CA ALA A 454 -17.39 -13.01 7.56
C ALA A 454 -18.36 -12.09 6.80
N TYR A 455 -17.93 -11.52 5.66
CA TYR A 455 -18.77 -10.68 4.82
C TYR A 455 -19.99 -11.45 4.28
N ALA A 456 -19.79 -12.59 3.62
CA ALA A 456 -20.87 -13.42 3.08
C ALA A 456 -21.86 -13.90 4.14
N ARG A 457 -21.39 -14.15 5.37
CA ARG A 457 -22.25 -14.53 6.50
C ARG A 457 -23.21 -13.41 6.88
N VAL A 458 -22.76 -12.16 6.90
CA VAL A 458 -23.65 -11.01 7.15
C VAL A 458 -24.73 -10.96 6.08
N PHE A 459 -24.36 -11.07 4.80
CA PHE A 459 -25.33 -11.07 3.70
C PHE A 459 -26.29 -12.27 3.73
N SER A 460 -25.85 -13.44 4.19
CA SER A 460 -26.73 -14.57 4.45
C SER A 460 -27.78 -14.27 5.52
N VAL A 461 -27.41 -13.55 6.58
CA VAL A 461 -28.33 -13.12 7.64
C VAL A 461 -29.32 -12.08 7.12
N LEU A 462 -28.85 -11.10 6.33
CA LEU A 462 -29.71 -10.10 5.68
C LEU A 462 -30.78 -10.78 4.82
N ARG A 463 -30.39 -11.69 3.93
CA ARG A 463 -31.34 -12.43 3.07
C ARG A 463 -32.37 -13.23 3.87
N LYS A 464 -31.96 -13.83 5.00
CA LYS A 464 -32.89 -14.56 5.88
C LYS A 464 -33.87 -13.61 6.57
N ALA A 465 -33.41 -12.45 7.03
CA ALA A 465 -34.25 -11.43 7.64
C ALA A 465 -35.27 -10.86 6.64
N GLU A 466 -34.84 -10.57 5.40
CA GLU A 466 -35.73 -10.14 4.31
C GLU A 466 -36.80 -11.19 4.00
N ALA A 467 -36.42 -12.47 3.92
CA ALA A 467 -37.35 -13.57 3.72
C ALA A 467 -38.37 -13.72 4.87
N ALA A 468 -38.00 -13.29 6.08
CA ALA A 468 -38.88 -13.21 7.26
C ALA A 468 -39.71 -11.90 7.30
N GLY A 469 -39.59 -11.02 6.30
CA GLY A 469 -40.33 -9.75 6.23
C GLY A 469 -39.75 -8.64 7.11
N ILE A 470 -38.51 -8.78 7.57
CA ILE A 470 -37.81 -7.77 8.37
C ILE A 470 -37.03 -6.86 7.41
N ALA A 471 -37.27 -5.55 7.49
CA ALA A 471 -36.53 -4.57 6.72
C ALA A 471 -35.10 -4.42 7.26
N VAL A 472 -34.11 -4.50 6.37
CA VAL A 472 -32.67 -4.49 6.70
C VAL A 472 -31.84 -3.56 5.80
N ASP A 473 -32.49 -2.61 5.13
CA ASP A 473 -31.75 -1.54 4.44
C ASP A 473 -30.98 -0.69 5.44
N ASP A 474 -29.87 -0.09 4.99
CA ASP A 474 -28.95 0.63 5.88
C ASP A 474 -29.63 1.79 6.63
N ALA A 475 -30.66 2.43 6.06
CA ALA A 475 -31.40 3.51 6.73
C ALA A 475 -32.28 2.97 7.87
N THR A 476 -32.97 1.85 7.64
CA THR A 476 -33.72 1.15 8.69
C THR A 476 -32.81 0.68 9.82
N LEU A 477 -31.70 0.01 9.48
CA LEU A 477 -30.75 -0.50 10.48
C LEU A 477 -30.08 0.63 11.27
N ALA A 478 -29.74 1.76 10.63
CA ALA A 478 -29.21 2.94 11.31
C ALA A 478 -30.22 3.61 12.25
N GLY A 479 -31.52 3.37 12.04
CA GLY A 479 -32.61 3.84 12.89
C GLY A 479 -33.00 2.90 14.02
N ALA A 480 -32.43 1.69 14.10
CA ALA A 480 -32.74 0.72 15.13
C ALA A 480 -32.31 1.20 16.53
N ASP A 481 -33.03 0.76 17.56
CA ASP A 481 -32.66 1.00 18.95
C ASP A 481 -31.65 -0.04 19.43
N LEU A 482 -30.44 0.40 19.76
CA LEU A 482 -29.34 -0.46 20.20
C LEU A 482 -29.12 -0.36 21.71
N SER A 483 -30.06 0.18 22.50
CA SER A 483 -29.93 0.30 23.96
C SER A 483 -29.63 -1.02 24.67
N ASP A 484 -30.08 -2.14 24.09
CA ASP A 484 -29.91 -3.49 24.62
C ASP A 484 -28.61 -4.18 24.15
N MET A 485 -27.76 -3.47 23.40
CA MET A 485 -26.41 -3.91 23.07
C MET A 485 -25.49 -3.68 24.29
N THR A 486 -25.60 -4.58 25.27
CA THR A 486 -24.84 -4.52 26.54
C THR A 486 -23.92 -5.72 26.73
N HIS A 487 -24.05 -6.77 25.91
CA HIS A 487 -23.25 -7.97 26.07
C HIS A 487 -21.80 -7.71 25.65
N GLU A 488 -20.84 -8.17 26.45
CA GLU A 488 -19.43 -7.87 26.26
C GLU A 488 -18.90 -8.29 24.88
N THR A 489 -19.40 -9.38 24.29
CA THR A 489 -19.02 -9.79 22.92
C THR A 489 -19.51 -8.81 21.85
N GLU A 490 -20.67 -8.19 22.04
CA GLU A 490 -21.17 -7.15 21.12
C GLU A 490 -20.37 -5.85 21.27
N LEU A 491 -20.12 -5.46 22.52
CA LEU A 491 -19.29 -4.31 22.84
C LEU A 491 -17.86 -4.48 22.30
N SER A 492 -17.29 -5.68 22.36
CA SER A 492 -15.98 -5.98 21.77
C SER A 492 -15.94 -5.74 20.26
N VAL A 493 -16.96 -6.18 19.52
CA VAL A 493 -17.07 -5.90 18.08
C VAL A 493 -17.20 -4.40 17.82
N ALA A 494 -18.01 -3.69 18.62
CA ALA A 494 -18.13 -2.23 18.51
C ALA A 494 -16.79 -1.54 18.79
N ARG A 495 -16.05 -1.92 19.83
CA ARG A 495 -14.71 -1.38 20.11
C ARG A 495 -13.76 -1.61 18.93
N LYS A 496 -13.76 -2.81 18.33
CA LYS A 496 -12.94 -3.10 17.15
C LYS A 496 -13.31 -2.22 15.95
N LEU A 497 -14.60 -2.00 15.69
CA LEU A 497 -15.07 -1.07 14.66
C LEU A 497 -14.61 0.37 14.89
N ALA A 498 -14.51 0.82 16.14
CA ALA A 498 -14.04 2.16 16.48
C ALA A 498 -12.56 2.37 16.19
N GLU A 499 -11.76 1.31 16.13
CA GLU A 499 -10.33 1.38 15.80
C GLU A 499 -10.06 1.64 14.31
N TRP A 500 -11.02 1.33 13.42
CA TRP A 500 -10.81 1.38 11.96
C TRP A 500 -10.27 2.72 11.44
N PRO A 501 -10.88 3.89 11.74
CA PRO A 501 -10.37 5.17 11.25
C PRO A 501 -8.91 5.44 11.64
N ARG A 502 -8.57 5.14 12.91
CA ARG A 502 -7.22 5.32 13.43
C ARG A 502 -6.23 4.34 12.80
N LEU A 503 -6.63 3.08 12.59
CA LEU A 503 -5.81 2.07 11.94
C LEU A 503 -5.44 2.50 10.52
N VAL A 504 -6.42 2.98 9.75
CA VAL A 504 -6.21 3.51 8.41
C VAL A 504 -5.25 4.70 8.41
N GLU A 505 -5.43 5.66 9.31
CA GLU A 505 -4.51 6.80 9.46
C GLU A 505 -3.07 6.35 9.78
N ILE A 506 -2.89 5.40 10.68
CA ILE A 506 -1.56 4.86 11.03
C ILE A 506 -0.94 4.16 9.83
N ALA A 507 -1.70 3.30 9.15
CA ALA A 507 -1.22 2.55 8.00
C ALA A 507 -0.81 3.50 6.86
N ALA A 508 -1.55 4.59 6.64
CA ALA A 508 -1.19 5.62 5.66
C ALA A 508 0.10 6.34 6.07
N ARG A 509 0.22 6.81 7.33
CA ARG A 509 1.42 7.51 7.82
C ARG A 509 2.70 6.67 7.74
N THR A 510 2.60 5.37 7.98
CA THR A 510 3.76 4.47 7.94
C THR A 510 3.95 3.81 6.57
N HIS A 511 3.04 4.04 5.62
CA HIS A 511 2.95 3.37 4.33
C HIS A 511 2.97 1.83 4.47
N GLU A 512 2.14 1.31 5.37
CA GLU A 512 2.07 -0.11 5.74
C GLU A 512 0.66 -0.70 5.43
N PRO A 513 0.31 -0.92 4.14
CA PRO A 513 -1.02 -1.44 3.75
C PRO A 513 -1.35 -2.83 4.32
N HIS A 514 -0.34 -3.65 4.65
CA HIS A 514 -0.54 -4.95 5.31
C HIS A 514 -1.33 -4.86 6.63
N ARG A 515 -1.29 -3.71 7.32
CA ARG A 515 -2.06 -3.49 8.55
C ARG A 515 -3.56 -3.56 8.33
N VAL A 516 -4.03 -3.19 7.14
CA VAL A 516 -5.45 -3.32 6.76
C VAL A 516 -5.83 -4.80 6.72
N ALA A 517 -5.04 -5.65 6.07
CA ALA A 517 -5.31 -7.09 6.00
C ALA A 517 -5.37 -7.74 7.40
N PHE A 518 -4.46 -7.37 8.30
CA PHE A 518 -4.47 -7.85 9.69
C PHE A 518 -5.70 -7.39 10.45
N PHE A 519 -6.06 -6.11 10.32
CA PHE A 519 -7.24 -5.57 10.97
C PHE A 519 -8.53 -6.27 10.48
N LEU A 520 -8.66 -6.52 9.19
CA LEU A 520 -9.81 -7.22 8.61
C LEU A 520 -9.93 -8.64 9.14
N TYR A 521 -8.80 -9.35 9.28
CA TYR A 521 -8.78 -10.69 9.86
C TYR A 521 -9.26 -10.68 11.33
N ASP A 522 -8.76 -9.75 12.14
CA ASP A 522 -9.18 -9.61 13.54
C ASP A 522 -10.68 -9.26 13.64
N LEU A 523 -11.16 -8.32 12.82
CA LEU A 523 -12.57 -7.93 12.80
C LEU A 523 -13.48 -9.08 12.38
N ALA A 524 -13.06 -9.88 11.39
CA ALA A 524 -13.76 -11.11 11.00
C ALA A 524 -13.79 -12.12 12.15
N SER A 525 -12.69 -12.28 12.89
CA SER A 525 -12.60 -13.14 14.06
C SER A 525 -13.59 -12.75 15.16
N ASP A 526 -13.69 -11.45 15.45
CA ASP A 526 -14.65 -10.94 16.45
C ASP A 526 -16.10 -11.17 16.03
N LEU A 527 -16.43 -10.95 14.75
CA LEU A 527 -17.76 -11.24 14.22
C LEU A 527 -18.08 -12.74 14.28
N HIS A 528 -17.13 -13.61 13.90
CA HIS A 528 -17.32 -15.05 13.97
C HIS A 528 -17.55 -15.52 15.40
N SER A 529 -16.82 -14.94 16.35
CA SER A 529 -16.98 -15.21 17.78
C SER A 529 -18.36 -14.79 18.28
N LEU A 530 -18.83 -13.60 17.90
CA LEU A 530 -20.18 -13.12 18.21
C LEU A 530 -21.26 -14.03 17.62
N TYR A 531 -21.14 -14.38 16.34
CA TYR A 531 -22.10 -15.27 15.68
C TYR A 531 -22.18 -16.63 16.36
N ASN A 532 -21.03 -17.24 16.68
CA ASN A 532 -20.97 -18.55 17.32
C ASN A 532 -21.54 -18.52 18.75
N ARG A 533 -21.36 -17.40 19.47
CA ARG A 533 -21.92 -17.22 20.81
C ARG A 533 -23.46 -17.30 20.81
N GLY A 534 -24.12 -16.92 19.72
CA GLY A 534 -25.56 -17.10 19.54
C GLY A 534 -26.06 -18.55 19.58
N ASN A 535 -25.17 -19.54 19.50
CA ASN A 535 -25.52 -20.95 19.72
C ASN A 535 -25.74 -21.26 21.20
N ASP A 536 -24.90 -20.70 22.07
CA ASP A 536 -24.94 -20.88 23.52
C ASP A 536 -25.96 -19.92 24.18
N GLU A 537 -26.06 -18.70 23.63
CA GLU A 537 -26.85 -17.60 24.15
C GLU A 537 -27.81 -17.09 23.06
N PRO A 538 -29.01 -17.67 22.92
CA PRO A 538 -29.92 -17.40 21.80
C PRO A 538 -30.29 -15.92 21.62
N GLN A 539 -30.26 -15.10 22.67
CA GLN A 539 -30.50 -13.66 22.62
C GLN A 539 -29.45 -12.89 21.81
N LEU A 540 -28.29 -13.50 21.52
CA LEU A 540 -27.22 -12.92 20.68
C LEU A 540 -27.32 -13.35 19.21
N ARG A 541 -28.30 -14.19 18.85
CA ARG A 541 -28.55 -14.48 17.44
C ARG A 541 -28.99 -13.21 16.74
N PHE A 542 -28.44 -12.99 15.55
CA PHE A 542 -28.76 -11.81 14.74
C PHE A 542 -30.22 -11.79 14.26
N LEU A 543 -30.81 -12.96 14.06
CA LEU A 543 -32.22 -13.10 13.70
C LEU A 543 -32.99 -13.67 14.89
N GLN A 544 -33.99 -12.90 15.34
CA GLN A 544 -35.00 -13.28 16.32
C GLN A 544 -36.35 -13.31 15.58
N GLU A 545 -36.82 -14.50 15.20
CA GLU A 545 -37.97 -14.66 14.27
C GLU A 545 -39.25 -13.94 14.73
N ASP A 546 -39.46 -13.85 16.04
CA ASP A 546 -40.64 -13.21 16.64
C ASP A 546 -40.38 -11.77 17.12
N ASP A 547 -39.18 -11.22 16.90
CA ASP A 547 -38.79 -9.88 17.34
C ASP A 547 -37.99 -9.13 16.24
N PRO A 548 -38.71 -8.45 15.33
CA PRO A 548 -38.10 -7.65 14.28
C PRO A 548 -37.20 -6.52 14.81
N ALA A 549 -37.56 -5.90 15.93
CA ALA A 549 -36.82 -4.76 16.49
C ALA A 549 -35.45 -5.21 17.01
N THR A 550 -35.43 -6.29 17.80
CA THR A 550 -34.17 -6.89 18.26
C THR A 550 -33.34 -7.40 17.09
N SER A 551 -33.97 -8.03 16.09
CA SER A 551 -33.26 -8.48 14.89
C SER A 551 -32.57 -7.32 14.18
N GLN A 552 -33.26 -6.19 13.98
CA GLN A 552 -32.68 -4.99 13.36
C GLN A 552 -31.49 -4.45 14.17
N ALA A 553 -31.60 -4.38 15.50
CA ALA A 553 -30.52 -3.92 16.36
C ALA A 553 -29.27 -4.81 16.25
N LYS A 554 -29.42 -6.14 16.31
CA LYS A 554 -28.31 -7.10 16.20
C LYS A 554 -27.71 -7.11 14.78
N ILE A 555 -28.56 -7.03 13.75
CA ILE A 555 -28.14 -6.95 12.35
C ILE A 555 -27.39 -5.65 12.07
N ALA A 556 -27.76 -4.52 12.69
CA ALA A 556 -27.08 -3.24 12.49
C ALA A 556 -25.58 -3.33 12.84
N LEU A 557 -25.22 -3.98 13.95
CA LEU A 557 -23.82 -4.23 14.33
C LEU A 557 -23.10 -5.12 13.29
N ALA A 558 -23.73 -6.23 12.89
CA ALA A 558 -23.16 -7.14 11.90
C ALA A 558 -22.98 -6.46 10.52
N ARG A 559 -23.94 -5.63 10.11
CA ARG A 559 -23.89 -4.85 8.87
C ARG A 559 -22.79 -3.78 8.93
N ALA A 560 -22.59 -3.12 10.07
CA ALA A 560 -21.48 -2.20 10.27
C ALA A 560 -20.11 -2.89 10.09
N VAL A 561 -19.97 -4.14 10.54
CA VAL A 561 -18.79 -4.98 10.23
C VAL A 561 -18.62 -5.20 8.74
N ALA A 562 -19.68 -5.57 8.02
CA ALA A 562 -19.61 -5.76 6.58
C ALA A 562 -19.21 -4.48 5.83
N VAL A 563 -19.67 -3.30 6.27
CA VAL A 563 -19.26 -2.00 5.69
C VAL A 563 -17.74 -1.79 5.83
N VAL A 564 -17.18 -2.02 7.02
CA VAL A 564 -15.73 -1.87 7.24
C VAL A 564 -14.93 -2.92 6.48
N ILE A 565 -15.39 -4.17 6.43
CA ILE A 565 -14.76 -5.22 5.62
C ILE A 565 -14.76 -4.83 4.14
N SER A 566 -15.88 -4.33 3.60
CA SER A 566 -15.95 -3.85 2.21
C SER A 566 -14.93 -2.74 1.94
N ALA A 567 -14.89 -1.71 2.80
CA ALA A 567 -13.98 -0.59 2.65
C ALA A 567 -12.51 -1.04 2.69
N GLY A 568 -12.15 -1.93 3.63
CA GLY A 568 -10.80 -2.45 3.74
C GLY A 568 -10.41 -3.35 2.56
N LEU A 569 -11.30 -4.25 2.12
CA LEU A 569 -11.05 -5.07 0.92
C LEU A 569 -10.87 -4.19 -0.31
N GLY A 570 -11.68 -3.12 -0.46
CA GLY A 570 -11.53 -2.12 -1.51
C GLY A 570 -10.15 -1.43 -1.50
N ILE A 571 -9.62 -1.06 -0.33
CA ILE A 571 -8.24 -0.53 -0.21
C ILE A 571 -7.20 -1.55 -0.69
N LEU A 572 -7.42 -2.85 -0.43
CA LEU A 572 -6.54 -3.91 -0.91
C LEU A 572 -6.82 -4.30 -2.38
N GLY A 573 -7.78 -3.67 -3.05
CA GLY A 573 -8.26 -3.98 -4.40
C GLY A 573 -8.87 -5.39 -4.52
N VAL A 574 -9.47 -5.89 -3.44
CA VAL A 574 -10.14 -7.18 -3.37
C VAL A 574 -11.64 -6.96 -3.43
N LYS A 575 -12.35 -7.71 -4.27
CA LYS A 575 -13.81 -7.61 -4.36
C LYS A 575 -14.48 -8.43 -3.24
N PRO A 576 -15.36 -7.85 -2.42
CA PRO A 576 -16.12 -8.62 -1.43
C PRO A 576 -17.13 -9.56 -2.10
N VAL A 577 -17.31 -10.78 -1.56
CA VAL A 577 -18.28 -11.77 -2.04
C VAL A 577 -19.45 -11.94 -1.08
N GLU A 578 -20.67 -11.66 -1.54
CA GLU A 578 -21.89 -11.76 -0.71
C GLU A 578 -22.37 -13.21 -0.47
N GLU A 579 -21.81 -14.15 -1.22
CA GLU A 579 -22.08 -15.58 -1.12
C GLU A 579 -20.78 -16.37 -1.28
N MET A 580 -20.54 -17.30 -0.36
CA MET A 580 -19.50 -18.31 -0.50
C MET A 580 -20.18 -19.68 -0.61
N ARG A 581 -19.79 -20.46 -1.63
CA ARG A 581 -20.33 -21.78 -1.93
C ARG A 581 -19.40 -22.89 -1.48
#